data_AF-A0A382IMV0-F1
#
_entry.id   AF-A0A382IMV0-F1
#
_cell.length_a   1.000
_cell.length_b   1.000
_cell.length_c   1.000
_cell.angle_alpha   90.00
_cell.angle_beta   90.00
_cell.angle_gamma   90.00
#
_symmetry.space_group_name_H-M   'P 1'
#
loop_
_entity.id
_entity.type
_entity.pdbx_description
1 polymer ?
#
loop_
_entity_poly.entity_id
_entity_poly.type
_entity_poly.pdbx_seq_one_letter_code
_entity_poly.pdbx_strand_id
1 'polypeptide(L)'
;MAYLGRGIQLGQHIKQTITTANGVLTAFAMDINASQNSLLVVYGNVIQEPGVAYTVTNTTITFTSPPAASTSLYIVYLGQELTSIANPTTAQVTAIAGDEAAALALALG
;
A
#
# COMPACT_ATOMS: atom_id res chain seq x y z
N MET A 1 0.77 -40.25 -7.12
CA MET A 1 1.79 -39.30 -7.62
C MET A 1 1.68 -38.05 -6.76
N ALA A 2 2.57 -37.87 -5.79
CA ALA A 2 2.57 -36.67 -4.96
C ALA A 2 3.31 -35.56 -5.71
N TYR A 3 2.66 -34.43 -5.92
CA TYR A 3 3.28 -33.27 -6.54
C TYR A 3 4.28 -32.66 -5.55
N LEU A 4 5.57 -32.66 -5.90
CA LEU A 4 6.68 -32.09 -5.11
C LEU A 4 7.09 -30.71 -5.66
N GLY A 5 6.12 -29.84 -5.89
CA GLY A 5 6.35 -28.49 -6.44
C GLY A 5 5.77 -27.41 -5.54
N ARG A 6 6.26 -26.17 -5.69
CA ARG A 6 5.65 -24.98 -5.07
C ARG A 6 4.27 -24.75 -5.71
N GLY A 7 3.28 -24.33 -4.90
CA GLY A 7 1.97 -23.94 -5.40
C GLY A 7 2.02 -22.68 -6.27
N ILE A 8 0.93 -22.38 -6.99
CA ILE A 8 0.80 -21.12 -7.72
C ILE A 8 0.72 -19.98 -6.69
N GLN A 9 1.60 -19.00 -6.80
CA GLN A 9 1.58 -17.79 -5.98
C GLN A 9 1.14 -16.62 -6.86
N LEU A 10 0.07 -15.93 -6.48
CA LEU A 10 -0.36 -14.71 -7.16
C LEU A 10 0.47 -13.54 -6.63
N GLY A 11 0.94 -12.68 -7.53
CA GLY A 11 1.55 -11.40 -7.16
C GLY A 11 0.48 -10.38 -6.81
N GLN A 12 0.73 -9.55 -5.80
CA GLN A 12 -0.07 -8.37 -5.48
C GLN A 12 0.80 -7.11 -5.41
N HIS A 13 0.20 -5.98 -5.77
CA HIS A 13 0.78 -4.66 -5.61
C HIS A 13 0.02 -3.92 -4.51
N ILE A 14 0.75 -3.50 -3.48
CA ILE A 14 0.19 -2.80 -2.33
C ILE A 14 0.69 -1.36 -2.37
N LYS A 15 -0.19 -0.39 -2.08
CA LYS A 15 0.17 1.01 -1.93
C LYS A 15 0.14 1.40 -0.45
N GLN A 16 1.20 2.03 0.03
CA GLN A 16 1.26 2.69 1.32
C GLN A 16 1.47 4.18 1.12
N THR A 17 0.71 5.01 1.83
CA THR A 17 0.89 6.47 1.84
C THR A 17 1.61 6.87 3.13
N ILE A 18 2.66 7.68 3.00
CA ILE A 18 3.40 8.21 4.15
C ILE A 18 2.76 9.55 4.54
N THR A 19 2.01 9.58 5.64
CA THR A 19 1.31 10.79 6.13
C THR A 19 2.11 11.58 7.15
N THR A 20 3.23 11.04 7.62
CA THR A 20 4.08 11.62 8.67
C THR A 20 5.23 12.48 8.14
N ALA A 21 5.31 12.67 6.82
CA ALA A 21 6.23 13.61 6.20
C ALA A 21 6.00 15.03 6.74
N ASN A 22 7.05 15.67 7.25
CA ASN A 22 6.96 16.97 7.93
C ASN A 22 8.03 17.99 7.49
N GLY A 23 8.82 17.67 6.46
CA GLY A 23 9.94 18.50 6.02
C GLY A 23 11.20 18.43 6.88
N VAL A 24 11.23 17.56 7.90
CA VAL A 24 12.38 17.42 8.83
C VAL A 24 12.86 15.97 8.92
N LEU A 25 11.94 15.02 9.08
CA LEU A 25 12.27 13.60 9.16
C LEU A 25 12.66 13.07 7.79
N THR A 26 13.72 12.26 7.76
CA THR A 26 14.18 11.56 6.55
C THR A 26 13.86 10.07 6.58
N ALA A 27 13.61 9.50 7.76
CA ALA A 27 13.34 8.07 7.95
C ALA A 27 11.88 7.83 8.29
N PHE A 28 11.26 6.87 7.60
CA PHE A 28 9.87 6.50 7.78
C PHE A 28 9.70 4.97 7.84
N ALA A 29 8.70 4.52 8.59
CA ALA A 29 8.37 3.12 8.69
C ALA A 29 7.55 2.66 7.48
N MET A 30 7.94 1.50 6.95
CA MET A 30 7.24 0.76 5.92
C MET A 30 6.38 -0.33 6.57
N ASP A 31 5.18 -0.54 6.04
CA ASP A 31 4.27 -1.58 6.53
C ASP A 31 4.78 -2.99 6.22
N ILE A 32 5.59 -3.12 5.17
CA ILE A 32 6.14 -4.41 4.73
C ILE A 32 7.63 -4.28 4.43
N ASN A 33 8.40 -5.30 4.80
CA ASN A 33 9.81 -5.40 4.43
C ASN A 33 9.91 -5.66 2.92
N ALA A 34 10.72 -4.86 2.24
CA ALA A 34 11.04 -5.03 0.83
C ALA A 34 12.44 -4.50 0.53
N SER A 35 13.07 -5.04 -0.51
CA SER A 35 14.28 -4.44 -1.07
C SER A 35 13.96 -3.09 -1.72
N GLN A 36 14.87 -2.11 -1.65
CA GLN A 36 14.70 -0.82 -2.33
C GLN A 36 14.42 -0.95 -3.83
N ASN A 37 14.93 -2.01 -4.47
CA ASN A 37 14.72 -2.32 -5.89
C ASN A 37 13.35 -2.92 -6.21
N SER A 38 12.58 -3.33 -5.18
CA SER A 38 11.23 -3.89 -5.30
C SER A 38 10.14 -2.87 -4.94
N LEU A 39 10.51 -1.59 -4.87
CA LEU A 39 9.63 -0.48 -4.51
C LEU A 39 9.56 0.53 -5.66
N LEU A 40 8.37 1.08 -5.88
CA LEU A 40 8.18 2.32 -6.62
C LEU A 40 7.80 3.41 -5.63
N VAL A 41 8.71 4.36 -5.42
CA VAL A 41 8.50 5.49 -4.51
C VAL A 41 8.19 6.73 -5.33
N VAL A 42 7.09 7.40 -5.01
CA VAL A 42 6.67 8.62 -5.68
C VAL A 42 6.52 9.73 -4.64
N TYR A 43 7.22 10.83 -4.88
CA TYR A 43 7.20 12.04 -4.08
C TYR A 43 6.86 13.23 -4.96
N GLY A 44 5.76 13.92 -4.67
CA GLY A 44 5.32 15.10 -5.43
C GLY A 44 5.09 14.81 -6.91
N ASN A 45 4.49 13.65 -7.21
CA ASN A 45 4.28 13.16 -8.58
C ASN A 45 5.57 12.84 -9.36
N VAL A 46 6.73 12.83 -8.70
CA VAL A 46 8.03 12.45 -9.28
C VAL A 46 8.47 11.10 -8.71
N ILE A 47 8.81 10.18 -9.61
CA ILE A 47 9.38 8.88 -9.26
C ILE A 47 10.80 9.09 -8.72
N GLN A 48 11.11 8.47 -7.60
CA GLN A 48 12.40 8.57 -6.92
C GLN A 48 13.33 7.42 -7.32
N GLU A 49 14.61 7.70 -7.52
CA GLU A 49 15.61 6.68 -7.87
C GLU A 49 16.05 5.89 -6.62
N PRO A 50 15.93 4.55 -6.61
CA PRO A 50 16.42 3.71 -5.52
C PRO A 50 17.94 3.81 -5.37
N GLY A 51 18.44 3.90 -4.15
CA GLY A 51 19.88 4.00 -3.84
C GLY A 51 20.46 5.42 -3.98
N VAL A 52 19.76 6.34 -4.63
CA VAL A 52 20.17 7.75 -4.80
C VAL A 52 19.25 8.69 -4.02
N ALA A 53 17.94 8.63 -4.28
CA ALA A 53 16.96 9.46 -3.59
C ALA A 53 16.53 8.88 -2.24
N TYR A 54 16.58 7.55 -2.11
CA TYR A 54 16.27 6.84 -0.88
C TYR A 54 17.04 5.53 -0.75
N THR A 55 17.23 5.06 0.47
CA THR A 55 17.73 3.72 0.80
C THR A 55 16.74 3.00 1.70
N VAL A 56 16.82 1.68 1.73
CA VAL A 56 15.94 0.85 2.57
C VAL A 56 16.77 -0.11 3.40
N THR A 57 16.47 -0.15 4.70
CA THR A 57 17.04 -1.11 5.63
C THR A 57 15.90 -1.71 6.45
N ASN A 58 15.69 -3.02 6.31
CA ASN A 58 14.58 -3.75 6.93
C ASN A 58 13.20 -3.15 6.55
N THR A 59 12.51 -2.55 7.52
CA THR A 59 11.21 -1.90 7.37
C THR A 59 11.32 -0.38 7.46
N THR A 60 12.52 0.18 7.29
CA THR A 60 12.74 1.63 7.32
C THR A 60 13.24 2.09 5.97
N ILE A 61 12.53 3.06 5.39
CA ILE A 61 12.98 3.81 4.22
C ILE A 61 13.58 5.14 4.68
N THR A 62 14.74 5.50 4.14
CA THR A 62 15.46 6.72 4.47
C THR A 62 15.69 7.53 3.20
N PHE A 63 15.17 8.75 3.15
CA PHE A 63 15.37 9.69 2.04
C PHE A 63 16.64 10.52 2.24
N THR A 64 17.27 10.95 1.15
CA THR A 64 18.44 11.84 1.21
C THR A 64 18.09 13.29 1.55
N SER A 65 16.88 13.72 1.19
CA SER A 65 16.30 15.01 1.58
C SER A 65 14.96 14.78 2.28
N PRO A 66 14.65 15.51 3.37
CA PRO A 66 13.40 15.34 4.07
C PRO A 66 12.20 15.71 3.17
N PRO A 67 11.21 14.80 3.00
CA PRO A 67 10.01 15.08 2.24
C PRO A 67 9.16 16.17 2.89
N ALA A 68 8.69 17.14 2.10
CA ALA A 68 7.89 18.27 2.56
C ALA A 68 6.48 17.85 3.02
N ALA A 69 5.96 18.54 4.04
CA ALA A 69 4.70 18.19 4.70
C ALA A 69 3.45 18.26 3.81
N SER A 70 3.47 19.10 2.78
CA SER A 70 2.32 19.34 1.90
C SER A 70 2.42 18.63 0.55
N THR A 71 3.35 17.69 0.42
CA THR A 71 3.60 16.97 -0.84
C THR A 71 3.20 15.51 -0.70
N SER A 72 2.58 14.95 -1.74
CA SER A 72 2.19 13.55 -1.75
C SER A 72 3.42 12.64 -1.71
N LEU A 73 3.42 11.69 -0.77
CA LEU A 73 4.45 10.65 -0.67
C LEU A 73 3.80 9.29 -0.52
N TYR A 74 4.05 8.40 -1.47
CA TYR A 74 3.55 7.04 -1.39
C TYR A 74 4.54 6.04 -2.01
N ILE A 75 4.41 4.81 -1.55
CA ILE A 75 5.23 3.67 -1.91
C ILE A 75 4.31 2.62 -2.51
N VAL A 76 4.69 2.06 -3.65
CA VAL A 76 4.04 0.88 -4.23
C VAL A 76 5.01 -0.30 -4.15
N TYR A 77 4.57 -1.37 -3.48
CA TYR A 77 5.33 -2.61 -3.36
C TYR A 77 5.11 -3.47 -4.61
N LEU A 78 6.19 -3.84 -5.32
CA LEU A 78 6.11 -4.46 -6.65
C LEU A 78 6.24 -5.99 -6.67
N GLY A 79 6.54 -6.63 -5.54
CA GLY A 79 6.90 -8.06 -5.49
C GLY A 79 6.24 -8.85 -4.37
N GLN A 80 5.05 -8.45 -3.92
CA GLN A 80 4.41 -9.08 -2.77
C GLN A 80 3.62 -10.31 -3.22
N GLU A 81 3.69 -11.39 -2.44
CA GLU A 81 2.83 -12.55 -2.61
C GLU A 81 1.44 -12.26 -2.01
N LEU A 82 0.39 -12.63 -2.73
CA LEU A 82 -0.98 -12.63 -2.23
C LEU A 82 -1.20 -13.88 -1.36
N THR A 83 -1.19 -13.68 -0.04
CA THR A 83 -1.30 -14.76 0.95
C THR A 83 -2.73 -15.21 1.22
N SER A 84 -3.72 -14.34 0.98
CA SER A 84 -5.13 -14.68 1.06
C SER A 84 -5.99 -13.75 0.21
N ILE A 85 -7.09 -14.28 -0.30
CA ILE A 85 -8.21 -13.51 -0.83
C ILE A 85 -9.33 -13.66 0.20
N ALA A 86 -9.67 -12.60 0.91
CA ALA A 86 -10.82 -12.61 1.80
C ALA A 86 -12.10 -12.50 0.98
N ASN A 87 -13.04 -13.44 1.16
CA ASN A 87 -14.41 -13.23 0.72
C ASN A 87 -15.01 -12.03 1.47
N PRO A 88 -15.88 -11.22 0.82
CA PRO A 88 -16.58 -10.15 1.51
C PRO A 88 -17.31 -10.72 2.71
N THR A 89 -17.08 -10.12 3.87
CA THR A 89 -17.75 -10.52 5.11
C THR A 89 -19.24 -10.25 5.00
N THR A 90 -20.06 -11.00 5.74
CA THR A 90 -21.52 -10.78 5.79
C THR A 90 -21.85 -9.33 6.17
N ALA A 91 -21.02 -8.69 7.01
CA ALA A 91 -21.16 -7.28 7.36
C ALA A 91 -20.99 -6.33 6.15
N GLN A 92 -20.00 -6.58 5.29
CA GLN A 92 -19.77 -5.79 4.07
C GLN A 92 -20.91 -5.97 3.05
N VAL A 93 -21.45 -7.19 2.94
CA VAL A 93 -22.61 -7.47 2.07
C VAL A 93 -23.88 -6.79 2.61
N THR A 94 -24.11 -6.84 3.92
CA THR A 94 -25.25 -6.17 4.56
C THR A 94 -25.18 -4.66 4.45
N ALA A 95 -23.99 -4.05 4.52
CA ALA A 95 -23.83 -2.61 4.35
C ALA A 95 -24.26 -2.12 2.95
N ILE A 96 -23.84 -2.83 1.89
CA ILE A 96 -24.25 -2.52 0.52
C ILE A 96 -25.77 -2.64 0.35
N ALA A 97 -26.37 -3.69 0.91
CA ALA A 97 -27.82 -3.89 0.87
C ALA A 97 -28.59 -2.85 1.71
N GLY A 98 -28.01 -2.40 2.82
CA GLY A 98 -28.59 -1.40 3.71
C GLY A 98 -28.60 0.00 3.12
N ASP A 99 -27.54 0.38 2.39
CA ASP A 99 -27.44 1.67 1.71
C ASP A 99 -28.51 1.82 0.62
N GLU A 100 -28.81 0.75 -0.13
CA GLU A 100 -29.94 0.76 -1.09
C GLU A 100 -31.31 0.80 -0.40
N ALA A 101 -31.47 0.08 0.72
CA ALA A 101 -32.71 0.12 1.51
C ALA A 101 -32.96 1.52 2.11
N ALA A 102 -31.90 2.19 2.57
CA ALA A 102 -31.96 3.57 3.07
C ALA A 102 -32.26 4.58 1.95
N ALA A 103 -31.68 4.38 0.76
CA ALA A 103 -31.98 5.20 -0.41
C ALA A 103 -33.45 5.07 -0.87
N LEU A 104 -34.02 3.86 -0.85
CA LEU A 104 -35.44 3.65 -1.15
C LEU A 104 -36.35 4.26 -0.07
N ALA A 105 -35.97 4.16 1.21
CA ALA A 105 -36.73 4.75 2.32
C ALA A 105 -36.78 6.28 2.27
N LEU A 106 -35.69 6.94 1.83
CA LEU A 106 -35.66 8.39 1.60
C LEU A 106 -36.39 8.81 0.32
N ALA A 107 -36.52 7.93 -0.67
CA ALA A 107 -37.24 8.22 -1.92
C ALA A 107 -38.77 8.05 -1.79
N LEU A 108 -39.25 7.31 -0.77
CA LEU A 108 -40.67 7.09 -0.48
C LEU A 108 -41.21 7.98 0.66
N GLY A 109 -40.39 8.89 1.21
CA GLY A 109 -40.74 9.83 2.28
C GLY A 109 -39.91 11.11 2.22
#